data_AF-A0A7Y0B7H2-F1
#
_entry.id   AF-A0A7Y0B7H2-F1
#
_cell.length_a   1.000
_cell.length_b   1.000
_cell.length_c   1.000
_cell.angle_alpha   90.00
_cell.angle_beta   90.00
_cell.angle_gamma   90.00
#
_symmetry.space_group_name_H-M   'P 1'
#
loop_
_entity.id
_entity.type
_entity.pdbx_description
1 polymer ?
#
loop_
_entity_poly.entity_id
_entity_poly.type
_entity_poly.pdbx_seq_one_letter_code
_entity_poly.pdbx_strand_id
1 'polypeptide(L)'
;MYDAAQATAAYLCGTGPSDLGDDAQLRKAVLRYNQSGAYADEVLGHVHAYDRLGTAGAEGTTAGRKAFHDGAAGWPASVRNPRSTAGAIAWARQEAAGGGANWYRACLAFVARTYGWSYSGVQYAVDHYRQMPAAMRHDRDRNPPPGALLYWDTGQRAGHVALYLGDGKIASNDIRRKGCIDVVDASDIETVWGATYLGWAPPHFPKGG
;
A
#
# COMPACT_ATOMS: atom_id res chain seq x y z
N MET A 1 22.41 -32.77 12.50
CA MET A 1 21.46 -31.69 12.85
C MET A 1 21.32 -30.84 11.61
N TYR A 2 20.21 -31.00 10.89
CA TYR A 2 19.93 -30.24 9.68
C TYR A 2 19.14 -28.99 10.08
N ASP A 3 19.64 -27.84 9.62
CA ASP A 3 19.13 -26.50 9.89
C ASP A 3 17.74 -26.32 9.27
N ALA A 4 16.73 -26.06 10.12
CA ALA A 4 15.35 -25.83 9.72
C ALA A 4 15.19 -24.63 8.76
N ALA A 5 16.17 -23.71 8.72
CA ALA A 5 16.18 -22.59 7.79
C ALA A 5 16.44 -23.04 6.35
N GLN A 6 17.30 -24.06 6.13
CA GLN A 6 17.58 -24.59 4.79
C GLN A 6 16.40 -25.40 4.23
N ALA A 7 15.72 -26.17 5.07
CA ALA A 7 14.52 -26.91 4.66
C ALA A 7 13.36 -25.96 4.27
N THR A 8 13.25 -24.81 4.95
CA THR A 8 12.25 -23.79 4.65
C THR A 8 12.56 -23.04 3.35
N ALA A 9 13.83 -22.74 3.09
CA ALA A 9 14.27 -22.14 1.82
C ALA A 9 14.05 -23.07 0.62
N ALA A 10 14.26 -24.38 0.78
CA ALA A 10 13.95 -25.36 -0.28
C ALA A 10 12.44 -25.51 -0.53
N TYR A 11 11.63 -25.41 0.54
CA TYR A 11 10.16 -25.46 0.43
C TYR A 11 9.58 -24.22 -0.25
N LEU A 12 10.15 -23.04 -0.01
CA LEU A 12 9.66 -21.77 -0.57
C LEU A 12 10.19 -21.48 -1.98
N CYS A 13 11.28 -22.14 -2.40
CA CYS A 13 11.88 -21.99 -3.73
C CYS A 13 11.60 -23.16 -4.69
N GLY A 14 10.66 -24.06 -4.36
CA GLY A 14 10.25 -25.15 -5.26
C GLY A 14 11.26 -26.29 -5.47
N THR A 15 12.22 -26.48 -4.56
CA THR A 15 13.24 -27.55 -4.66
C THR A 15 12.97 -28.78 -3.78
N GLY A 16 11.79 -28.85 -3.15
CA GLY A 16 11.25 -30.09 -2.56
C GLY A 16 10.64 -31.02 -3.63
N PRO A 17 10.17 -32.23 -3.26
CA PRO A 17 9.53 -33.19 -4.20
C PRO A 17 8.14 -32.73 -4.69
N SER A 18 7.80 -31.46 -4.53
CA SER A 18 6.53 -30.88 -4.94
C SER A 18 6.82 -29.57 -5.64
N ASP A 19 6.48 -29.53 -6.93
CA ASP A 19 6.55 -28.32 -7.75
C ASP A 19 5.38 -27.41 -7.36
N LEU A 20 5.68 -26.24 -6.78
CA LEU A 20 4.66 -25.26 -6.39
C LEU A 20 4.19 -24.38 -7.56
N GLY A 21 4.84 -24.48 -8.73
CA GLY A 21 4.34 -23.92 -9.98
C GLY A 21 3.36 -24.83 -10.73
N ASP A 22 3.13 -26.05 -10.23
CA ASP A 22 2.13 -26.98 -10.73
C ASP A 22 0.88 -26.99 -9.82
N ASP A 23 -0.28 -26.64 -10.39
CA ASP A 23 -1.53 -26.46 -9.65
C ASP A 23 -1.96 -27.70 -8.88
N ALA A 24 -1.74 -28.89 -9.45
CA ALA A 24 -2.14 -30.13 -8.83
C ALA A 24 -1.29 -30.41 -7.57
N GLN A 25 0.01 -30.18 -7.66
CA GLN A 25 0.94 -30.33 -6.54
C GLN A 25 0.76 -29.22 -5.49
N LEU A 26 0.53 -27.98 -5.91
CA LEU A 26 0.22 -26.85 -5.03
C LEU A 26 -1.10 -27.08 -4.27
N ARG A 27 -2.18 -27.47 -4.95
CA ARG A 27 -3.46 -27.82 -4.31
C ARG A 27 -3.28 -28.92 -3.28
N LYS A 28 -2.53 -29.97 -3.64
CA LYS A 28 -2.24 -31.08 -2.73
C LYS A 28 -1.45 -30.62 -1.50
N ALA A 29 -0.53 -29.66 -1.66
CA ALA A 29 0.20 -29.07 -0.54
C ALA A 29 -0.74 -28.26 0.38
N VAL A 30 -1.64 -27.45 -0.17
CA VAL A 30 -2.65 -26.70 0.62
C VAL A 30 -3.60 -27.64 1.35
N LEU A 31 -4.03 -28.73 0.70
CA LEU A 31 -4.92 -29.73 1.31
C LEU A 31 -4.28 -30.54 2.45
N ARG A 32 -2.94 -30.66 2.49
CA ARG A 32 -2.22 -31.25 3.64
C ARG A 32 -2.28 -30.37 4.88
N TYR A 33 -2.37 -29.04 4.68
CA TYR A 33 -2.48 -28.06 5.76
C TYR A 33 -3.94 -27.87 6.19
N ASN A 34 -4.87 -27.84 5.23
CA ASN A 34 -6.30 -27.67 5.48
C ASN A 34 -7.10 -28.52 4.48
N GLN A 35 -7.81 -29.55 4.98
CA GLN A 35 -8.55 -30.51 4.14
C GLN A 35 -9.81 -29.94 3.46
N SER A 36 -10.06 -28.63 3.51
CA SER A 36 -11.17 -27.97 2.81
C SER A 36 -10.82 -27.70 1.33
N GLY A 37 -11.60 -28.29 0.42
CA GLY A 37 -11.48 -28.04 -1.02
C GLY A 37 -11.68 -26.57 -1.39
N ALA A 38 -12.70 -25.92 -0.81
CA ALA A 38 -13.01 -24.51 -1.07
C ALA A 38 -11.88 -23.57 -0.62
N TYR A 39 -11.24 -23.87 0.52
CA TYR A 39 -10.09 -23.11 0.98
C TYR A 39 -8.89 -23.27 0.04
N ALA A 40 -8.66 -24.49 -0.46
CA ALA A 40 -7.61 -24.72 -1.44
C ALA A 40 -7.87 -23.98 -2.77
N ASP A 41 -9.12 -23.93 -3.24
CA ASP A 41 -9.50 -23.17 -4.43
C ASP A 41 -9.26 -21.66 -4.27
N GLU A 42 -9.59 -21.11 -3.10
CA GLU A 42 -9.36 -19.68 -2.79
C GLU A 42 -7.87 -19.33 -2.79
N VAL A 43 -7.04 -20.15 -2.13
CA VAL A 43 -5.58 -19.95 -2.06
C VAL A 43 -4.95 -20.03 -3.44
N LEU A 44 -5.32 -21.04 -4.24
CA LEU A 44 -4.81 -21.16 -5.61
C LEU A 44 -5.24 -19.97 -6.48
N GLY A 45 -6.48 -19.49 -6.32
CA GLY A 45 -6.97 -18.29 -6.99
C GLY A 45 -6.11 -17.05 -6.68
N HIS A 46 -5.65 -16.90 -5.44
CA HIS A 46 -4.72 -15.84 -5.06
C HIS A 46 -3.32 -16.04 -5.64
N VAL A 47 -2.77 -17.26 -5.59
CA VAL A 47 -1.46 -17.57 -6.20
C VAL A 47 -1.45 -17.25 -7.69
N HIS A 48 -2.46 -17.68 -8.45
CA HIS A 48 -2.60 -17.33 -9.86
C HIS A 48 -2.78 -15.84 -10.14
N ALA A 49 -3.42 -15.11 -9.22
CA ALA A 49 -3.49 -13.67 -9.32
C ALA A 49 -2.08 -13.07 -9.19
N TYR A 50 -1.26 -13.57 -8.26
CA TYR A 50 0.12 -13.12 -8.08
C TYR A 50 1.07 -13.56 -9.21
N ASP A 51 0.95 -14.78 -9.74
CA ASP A 51 1.78 -15.25 -10.86
C ASP A 51 1.50 -14.47 -12.14
N ARG A 52 0.23 -14.11 -12.39
CA ARG A 52 -0.13 -13.20 -13.49
C ARG A 52 0.41 -11.79 -13.30
N LEU A 53 0.60 -11.35 -12.05
CA LEU A 53 1.27 -10.08 -11.75
C LEU A 53 2.80 -10.18 -11.92
N GLY A 54 3.39 -11.35 -11.66
CA GLY A 54 4.82 -11.63 -11.86
C GLY A 54 5.22 -11.83 -13.32
N THR A 55 4.38 -12.48 -14.12
CA THR A 55 4.61 -12.71 -15.56
C THR A 55 4.31 -11.48 -16.42
N ALA A 56 3.39 -10.60 -16.00
CA ALA A 56 3.15 -9.30 -16.66
C ALA A 56 4.27 -8.26 -16.45
N GLY A 57 5.36 -8.62 -15.75
CA GLY A 57 6.58 -7.81 -15.61
C GLY A 57 7.50 -7.83 -16.83
N ALA A 58 7.25 -8.72 -17.80
CA ALA A 58 7.91 -8.75 -19.10
C ALA A 58 6.88 -8.51 -20.20
N GLU A 59 7.04 -7.43 -20.96
CA GLU A 59 6.29 -7.09 -22.19
C GLU A 59 4.91 -6.38 -22.02
N GLY A 60 4.96 -5.04 -21.98
CA GLY A 60 4.22 -4.15 -22.90
C GLY A 60 2.67 -4.10 -22.95
N THR A 61 2.15 -2.89 -22.66
CA THR A 61 0.94 -2.21 -23.22
C THR A 61 -0.46 -2.45 -22.61
N THR A 62 -0.76 -1.59 -21.64
CA THR A 62 -1.96 -0.74 -21.44
C THR A 62 -3.28 -1.07 -22.16
N ALA A 63 -4.20 -1.71 -21.44
CA ALA A 63 -5.63 -1.38 -21.46
C ALA A 63 -6.28 -1.79 -20.12
N GLY A 64 -6.74 -0.82 -19.32
CA GLY A 64 -7.71 -1.09 -18.24
C GLY A 64 -7.30 -0.86 -16.77
N ARG A 65 -6.09 -0.34 -16.47
CA ARG A 65 -5.72 0.13 -15.11
C ARG A 65 -5.18 1.55 -15.24
N LYS A 66 -5.83 2.57 -14.68
CA LYS A 66 -5.25 3.92 -14.63
C LYS A 66 -4.16 3.94 -13.57
N ALA A 67 -2.97 3.50 -13.96
CA ALA A 67 -1.79 3.49 -13.10
C ALA A 67 -1.48 4.90 -12.56
N PHE A 68 -0.80 4.93 -11.43
CA PHE A 68 -0.21 6.15 -10.88
C PHE A 68 1.22 6.28 -11.41
N HIS A 69 1.61 7.50 -11.74
CA HIS A 69 2.93 7.81 -12.28
C HIS A 69 3.61 8.88 -11.43
N ASP A 70 4.94 8.88 -11.43
CA ASP A 70 5.71 9.84 -10.66
C ASP A 70 5.60 11.24 -11.29
N GLY A 71 5.00 12.16 -10.54
CA GLY A 71 5.03 13.58 -10.85
C GLY A 71 6.33 14.25 -10.42
N ALA A 72 6.57 15.45 -10.94
CA ALA A 72 7.75 16.26 -10.60
C ALA A 72 7.39 17.52 -9.79
N ALA A 73 6.16 17.62 -9.26
CA ALA A 73 5.72 18.80 -8.54
C ALA A 73 6.53 18.99 -7.24
N GLY A 74 6.98 20.23 -7.01
CA GLY A 74 7.60 20.64 -5.76
C GLY A 74 6.57 21.06 -4.72
N TRP A 75 7.03 21.30 -3.49
CA TRP A 75 6.18 21.77 -2.41
C TRP A 75 6.19 23.30 -2.30
N PRO A 76 5.04 23.96 -2.08
CA PRO A 76 5.01 25.36 -1.68
C PRO A 76 5.81 25.58 -0.39
N ALA A 77 6.41 26.77 -0.23
CA ALA A 77 7.23 27.10 0.95
C ALA A 77 6.47 27.05 2.30
N SER A 78 5.14 27.10 2.25
CA SER A 78 4.27 26.91 3.43
C SER A 78 4.19 25.45 3.90
N VAL A 79 4.64 24.50 3.08
CA VAL A 79 4.74 23.09 3.45
C VAL A 79 6.05 22.88 4.21
N ARG A 80 5.94 22.81 5.54
CA ARG A 80 7.08 22.61 6.45
C ARG A 80 6.78 21.42 7.36
N ASN A 81 7.72 20.49 7.44
CA ASN A 81 7.60 19.27 8.24
C ASN A 81 8.88 19.02 9.03
N PRO A 82 8.81 18.40 10.22
CA PRO A 82 9.99 17.97 10.98
C PRO A 82 10.88 16.99 10.20
N ARG A 83 10.29 16.10 9.39
CA ARG A 83 11.01 15.15 8.55
C ARG A 83 10.92 15.54 7.07
N SER A 84 12.02 15.40 6.34
CA SER A 84 12.06 15.57 4.89
C SER A 84 11.22 14.51 4.17
N THR A 85 10.87 14.76 2.91
CA THR A 85 10.17 13.78 2.05
C THR A 85 10.90 12.44 2.00
N ALA A 86 12.20 12.46 1.71
CA ALA A 86 13.00 11.23 1.63
C ALA A 86 13.01 10.48 2.99
N GLY A 87 13.13 11.22 4.09
CA GLY A 87 13.06 10.64 5.42
C GLY A 87 11.69 10.03 5.73
N ALA A 88 10.60 10.68 5.30
CA ALA A 88 9.24 10.19 5.50
C ALA A 88 8.99 8.87 4.76
N ILE A 89 9.44 8.78 3.50
CA ILE A 89 9.38 7.56 2.70
C ILE A 89 10.20 6.45 3.35
N ALA A 90 11.43 6.74 3.78
CA ALA A 90 12.29 5.76 4.44
C ALA A 90 11.65 5.23 5.75
N TRP A 91 11.10 6.13 6.56
CA TRP A 91 10.41 5.78 7.80
C TRP A 91 9.18 4.90 7.54
N ALA A 92 8.36 5.26 6.54
CA ALA A 92 7.19 4.46 6.16
C ALA A 92 7.55 3.05 5.68
N ARG A 93 8.64 2.91 4.91
CA ARG A 93 9.16 1.59 4.48
C ARG A 93 9.65 0.76 5.66
N GLN A 94 10.33 1.40 6.62
CA GLN A 94 10.77 0.74 7.85
C GLN A 94 9.58 0.27 8.69
N GLU A 95 8.55 1.11 8.84
CA GLU A 95 7.33 0.76 9.56
C GLU A 95 6.60 -0.44 8.91
N ALA A 96 6.52 -0.46 7.57
CA ALA A 96 5.94 -1.57 6.84
C ALA A 96 6.72 -2.89 7.01
N ALA A 97 8.05 -2.80 7.07
CA ALA A 97 8.93 -3.95 7.28
C ALA A 97 8.89 -4.47 8.74
N GLY A 98 8.67 -3.59 9.71
CA GLY A 98 8.61 -3.93 11.14
C GLY A 98 7.39 -4.77 11.54
N GLY A 99 6.33 -4.76 10.73
CA GLY A 99 5.16 -5.63 10.92
C GLY A 99 4.26 -5.27 12.10
N GLY A 100 4.45 -4.11 12.73
CA GLY A 100 3.57 -3.62 13.81
C GLY A 100 2.11 -3.45 13.34
N ALA A 101 1.15 -3.68 14.23
CA ALA A 101 -0.29 -3.65 13.93
C ALA A 101 -1.05 -2.48 14.60
N ASN A 102 -0.35 -1.38 14.90
CA ASN A 102 -0.87 -0.27 15.70
C ASN A 102 -1.62 0.80 14.90
N TRP A 103 -1.82 0.59 13.59
CA TRP A 103 -2.37 1.59 12.67
C TRP A 103 -3.82 1.36 12.25
N TYR A 104 -4.56 0.51 12.99
CA TYR A 104 -5.94 0.21 12.63
C TYR A 104 -6.78 1.50 12.64
N ARG A 105 -7.36 1.84 11.48
CA ARG A 105 -8.16 3.07 11.26
C ARG A 105 -7.41 4.37 11.58
N ALA A 106 -6.08 4.35 11.52
CA ALA A 106 -5.22 5.48 11.90
C ALA A 106 -4.48 6.11 10.71
N CYS A 107 -5.03 6.01 9.48
CA CYS A 107 -4.38 6.43 8.24
C CYS A 107 -3.82 7.85 8.26
N LEU A 108 -4.60 8.82 8.76
CA LEU A 108 -4.18 10.22 8.84
C LEU A 108 -3.11 10.44 9.93
N ALA A 109 -3.20 9.72 11.04
CA ALA A 109 -2.18 9.77 12.08
C ALA A 109 -0.86 9.15 11.60
N PHE A 110 -0.93 8.06 10.84
CA PHE A 110 0.22 7.42 10.21
C PHE A 110 0.97 8.39 9.30
N VAL A 111 0.32 9.01 8.32
CA VAL A 111 1.01 9.94 7.40
C VAL A 111 1.52 11.21 8.11
N ALA A 112 0.89 11.66 9.20
CA ALA A 112 1.46 12.73 10.02
C ALA A 112 2.76 12.27 10.72
N ARG A 113 2.77 11.05 11.25
CA ARG A 113 3.93 10.41 11.90
C ARG A 113 5.08 10.15 10.93
N THR A 114 4.80 9.82 9.66
CA THR A 114 5.85 9.72 8.63
C THR A 114 6.56 11.06 8.42
N TYR A 115 5.88 12.19 8.61
CA TYR A 115 6.47 13.52 8.52
C TYR A 115 7.03 14.07 9.85
N GLY A 116 6.99 13.25 10.91
CA GLY A 116 7.58 13.57 12.21
C GLY A 116 6.65 14.32 13.16
N TRP A 117 5.38 14.47 12.82
CA TRP A 117 4.36 15.03 13.71
C TRP A 117 3.85 13.98 14.70
N SER A 118 3.40 14.42 15.86
CA SER A 118 2.68 13.59 16.82
C SER A 118 1.21 13.38 16.50
N TYR A 119 0.59 14.36 15.86
CA TYR A 119 -0.79 14.30 15.37
C TYR A 119 -0.97 15.19 14.12
N SER A 120 -2.02 14.92 13.32
CA SER A 120 -2.33 15.66 12.09
C SER A 120 -3.07 16.99 12.33
N GLY A 121 -3.74 17.11 13.49
CA GLY A 121 -4.59 18.25 13.85
C GLY A 121 -5.97 18.24 13.17
N VAL A 122 -6.29 17.18 12.43
CA VAL A 122 -7.58 16.98 11.76
C VAL A 122 -8.03 15.54 11.98
N GLN A 123 -9.32 15.34 12.26
CA GLN A 123 -9.85 14.02 12.64
C GLN A 123 -9.98 13.04 11.46
N TYR A 124 -10.35 13.52 10.28
CA TYR A 124 -10.67 12.68 9.12
C TYR A 124 -9.84 13.04 7.90
N ALA A 125 -9.46 12.03 7.11
CA ALA A 125 -8.63 12.18 5.92
C ALA A 125 -9.31 13.05 4.85
N VAL A 126 -10.61 12.83 4.61
CA VAL A 126 -11.38 13.66 3.66
C VAL A 126 -11.51 15.10 4.11
N ASP A 127 -11.62 15.35 5.42
CA ASP A 127 -11.69 16.69 5.96
C ASP A 127 -10.33 17.39 5.84
N HIS A 128 -9.22 16.65 6.00
CA HIS A 128 -7.87 17.16 5.77
C HIS A 128 -7.68 17.59 4.31
N TYR A 129 -8.09 16.76 3.35
CA TYR A 129 -8.03 17.11 1.93
C TYR A 129 -8.90 18.31 1.58
N ARG A 130 -10.17 18.32 2.04
CA ARG A 130 -11.11 19.42 1.73
C ARG A 130 -10.70 20.76 2.35
N GLN A 131 -10.02 20.74 3.49
CA GLN A 131 -9.51 21.95 4.15
C GLN A 131 -8.21 22.49 3.54
N MET A 132 -7.50 21.71 2.71
CA MET A 132 -6.30 22.22 2.03
C MET A 132 -6.66 23.37 1.09
N PRO A 133 -5.79 24.38 0.94
CA PRO A 133 -5.96 25.43 -0.06
C PRO A 133 -6.20 24.82 -1.45
N ALA A 134 -7.10 25.41 -2.24
CA ALA A 134 -7.44 24.87 -3.56
C ALA A 134 -6.22 24.66 -4.47
N ALA A 135 -5.23 25.55 -4.39
CA ALA A 135 -3.99 25.45 -5.16
C ALA A 135 -3.07 24.27 -4.76
N MET A 136 -3.33 23.62 -3.63
CA MET A 136 -2.61 22.43 -3.17
C MET A 136 -3.38 21.13 -3.41
N ARG A 137 -4.64 21.22 -3.87
CA ARG A 137 -5.47 20.04 -4.16
C ARG A 137 -5.36 19.71 -5.63
N HIS A 138 -4.74 18.58 -5.93
CA HIS A 138 -4.60 18.08 -7.29
C HIS A 138 -5.70 17.04 -7.54
N ASP A 139 -6.92 17.55 -7.75
CA ASP A 139 -8.13 16.75 -7.86
C ASP A 139 -8.02 15.74 -9.03
N ARG A 140 -8.19 14.46 -8.71
CA ARG A 140 -8.14 13.30 -9.63
C ARG A 140 -6.84 13.13 -10.43
N ASP A 141 -5.83 13.95 -10.18
CA ASP A 141 -4.53 13.84 -10.84
C ASP A 141 -3.82 12.55 -10.37
N ARG A 142 -3.36 11.74 -11.32
CA ARG A 142 -2.66 10.47 -11.07
C ARG A 142 -1.14 10.57 -11.24
N ASN A 143 -0.62 11.81 -11.24
CA ASN A 143 0.80 12.09 -11.31
C ASN A 143 1.35 12.71 -10.01
N PRO A 144 1.16 12.07 -8.84
CA PRO A 144 1.72 12.58 -7.59
C PRO A 144 3.26 12.51 -7.59
N PRO A 145 3.97 13.52 -7.10
CA PRO A 145 5.39 13.35 -6.78
C PRO A 145 5.59 12.46 -5.55
N PRO A 146 6.70 11.70 -5.44
CA PRO A 146 7.05 10.95 -4.23
C PRO A 146 6.95 11.82 -2.97
N GLY A 147 6.27 11.30 -1.94
CA GLY A 147 5.95 12.04 -0.71
C GLY A 147 4.61 12.76 -0.71
N ALA A 148 3.87 12.77 -1.82
CA ALA A 148 2.50 13.28 -1.81
C ALA A 148 1.61 12.45 -0.88
N LEU A 149 0.59 13.10 -0.34
CA LEU A 149 -0.52 12.44 0.35
C LEU A 149 -1.63 12.20 -0.67
N LEU A 150 -2.01 10.93 -0.86
CA LEU A 150 -3.09 10.54 -1.77
C LEU A 150 -4.35 10.30 -0.95
N TYR A 151 -5.49 10.75 -1.47
CA TYR A 151 -6.76 10.70 -0.76
C TYR A 151 -7.82 9.93 -1.54
N TRP A 152 -8.62 9.17 -0.81
CA TRP A 152 -9.77 8.44 -1.35
C TRP A 152 -11.02 8.66 -0.50
N ASP A 153 -12.16 8.69 -1.17
CA ASP A 153 -13.46 8.48 -0.55
C ASP A 153 -13.76 6.98 -0.52
N THR A 154 -13.91 6.44 0.68
CA THR A 154 -14.20 5.03 0.92
C THR A 154 -15.69 4.77 1.16
N GLY A 155 -16.56 5.79 1.01
CA GLY A 155 -17.96 5.76 1.44
C GLY A 155 -18.14 5.86 2.95
N GLN A 156 -17.04 5.91 3.71
CA GLN A 156 -17.03 6.09 5.17
C GLN A 156 -16.62 7.52 5.52
N ARG A 157 -17.12 8.05 6.65
CA ARG A 157 -16.88 9.45 7.07
C ARG A 157 -15.39 9.84 7.12
N ALA A 158 -14.51 8.90 7.47
CA ALA A 158 -13.09 9.18 7.57
C ALA A 158 -12.43 9.36 6.18
N GLY A 159 -12.93 8.65 5.16
CA GLY A 159 -12.20 8.34 3.93
C GLY A 159 -10.85 7.66 4.20
N HIS A 160 -9.90 7.85 3.30
CA HIS A 160 -8.56 7.28 3.44
C HIS A 160 -7.47 8.22 2.93
N VAL A 161 -6.28 8.12 3.53
CA VAL A 161 -5.06 8.79 3.06
C VAL A 161 -3.88 7.84 3.15
N ALA A 162 -2.97 7.90 2.17
CA ALA A 162 -1.74 7.13 2.17
C ALA A 162 -0.55 7.99 1.71
N LEU A 163 0.66 7.57 2.08
CA LEU A 163 1.90 8.20 1.62
C LEU A 163 2.33 7.59 0.29
N TYR A 164 2.50 8.40 -0.75
CA TYR A 164 3.09 7.96 -2.02
C TYR A 164 4.60 7.79 -1.90
N LEU A 165 5.11 6.64 -2.33
CA LEU A 165 6.52 6.28 -2.21
C LEU A 165 7.30 6.44 -3.52
N GLY A 166 6.61 6.75 -4.63
CA GLY A 166 7.11 6.64 -5.99
C GLY A 166 6.78 5.29 -6.63
N ASP A 167 7.00 5.20 -7.95
CA ASP A 167 6.79 4.02 -8.79
C ASP A 167 5.37 3.44 -8.70
N GLY A 168 4.37 4.31 -8.53
CA GLY A 168 2.98 3.89 -8.37
C GLY A 168 2.65 3.26 -7.01
N LYS A 169 3.60 3.21 -6.06
CA LYS A 169 3.44 2.55 -4.76
C LYS A 169 3.06 3.52 -3.64
N ILE A 170 2.31 3.01 -2.67
CA ILE A 170 1.95 3.71 -1.43
C ILE A 170 2.34 2.88 -0.20
N ALA A 171 2.60 3.55 0.91
CA ALA A 171 2.51 2.95 2.24
C ALA A 171 1.13 3.27 2.82
N SER A 172 0.37 2.22 3.15
CA SER A 172 -1.01 2.34 3.63
C SER A 172 -1.29 1.35 4.75
N ASN A 173 -2.10 1.75 5.73
CA ASN A 173 -2.65 0.83 6.70
C ASN A 173 -3.84 0.04 6.12
N ASP A 174 -4.16 -1.09 6.75
CA ASP A 174 -5.42 -1.83 6.61
C ASP A 174 -5.73 -2.44 5.22
N ILE A 175 -4.80 -2.37 4.25
CA ILE A 175 -5.06 -2.81 2.87
C ILE A 175 -4.87 -4.32 2.67
N ARG A 176 -3.82 -4.92 3.24
CA ARG A 176 -3.64 -6.38 3.24
C ARG A 176 -3.83 -6.97 4.63
N ARG A 177 -3.28 -6.28 5.64
CA ARG A 177 -3.29 -6.73 7.03
C ARG A 177 -3.88 -5.65 7.92
N LYS A 178 -4.85 -6.05 8.74
CA LYS A 178 -5.51 -5.16 9.71
C LYS A 178 -4.47 -4.55 10.67
N GLY A 179 -4.40 -3.23 10.70
CA GLY A 179 -3.55 -2.43 11.56
C GLY A 179 -2.08 -2.35 11.14
N CYS A 180 -1.65 -3.11 10.15
CA CYS A 180 -0.27 -3.04 9.65
C CYS A 180 -0.15 -2.02 8.53
N ILE A 181 1.07 -1.52 8.33
CA ILE A 181 1.44 -0.79 7.12
C ILE A 181 1.89 -1.79 6.06
N ASP A 182 1.31 -1.68 4.87
CA ASP A 182 1.69 -2.45 3.70
C ASP A 182 2.16 -1.51 2.59
N VAL A 183 3.18 -1.94 1.84
CA VAL A 183 3.59 -1.28 0.58
C VAL A 183 2.87 -1.96 -0.57
N VAL A 184 1.99 -1.23 -1.24
CA VAL A 184 1.08 -1.75 -2.28
C VAL A 184 0.98 -0.80 -3.46
N ASP A 185 0.36 -1.23 -4.55
CA ASP A 185 0.02 -0.32 -5.63
C ASP A 185 -1.02 0.70 -5.16
N ALA A 186 -0.88 1.96 -5.56
CA ALA A 186 -1.84 3.00 -5.23
C ALA A 186 -3.27 2.66 -5.74
N SER A 187 -3.35 1.94 -6.86
CA SER A 187 -4.62 1.45 -7.40
C SER A 187 -5.31 0.41 -6.51
N ASP A 188 -4.61 -0.24 -5.58
CA ASP A 188 -5.19 -1.28 -4.73
C ASP A 188 -6.28 -0.72 -3.82
N ILE A 189 -6.20 0.55 -3.41
CA ILE A 189 -7.27 1.20 -2.63
C ILE A 189 -8.58 1.25 -3.43
N GLU A 190 -8.50 1.47 -4.75
CA GLU A 190 -9.68 1.51 -5.62
C GLU A 190 -10.18 0.10 -5.96
N THR A 191 -9.27 -0.84 -6.25
CA THR A 191 -9.64 -2.18 -6.73
C THR A 191 -10.04 -3.13 -5.60
N VAL A 192 -9.45 -3.01 -4.42
CA VAL A 192 -9.72 -3.90 -3.27
C VAL A 192 -10.88 -3.37 -2.44
N TRP A 193 -10.96 -2.05 -2.22
CA TRP A 193 -12.02 -1.46 -1.39
C TRP A 193 -13.18 -0.85 -2.17
N GLY A 194 -13.08 -0.72 -3.50
CA GLY A 194 -14.07 0.01 -4.29
C GLY A 194 -14.08 1.51 -3.99
N ALA A 195 -12.99 2.06 -3.44
CA ALA A 195 -12.91 3.46 -3.08
C ALA A 195 -12.75 4.37 -4.31
N THR A 196 -13.20 5.62 -4.20
CA THR A 196 -13.06 6.63 -5.25
C THR A 196 -11.86 7.52 -4.97
N TYR A 197 -10.89 7.54 -5.89
CA TYR A 197 -9.75 8.45 -5.78
C TYR A 197 -10.18 9.92 -5.88
N LEU A 198 -9.79 10.71 -4.88
CA LEU A 198 -10.10 12.14 -4.80
C LEU A 198 -9.02 12.99 -5.46
N GLY A 199 -7.76 12.64 -5.24
CA GLY A 199 -6.61 13.41 -5.71
C GLY A 199 -5.44 13.32 -4.73
N TRP A 200 -4.38 14.07 -5.04
CA TRP A 200 -3.22 14.18 -4.17
C TRP A 200 -3.02 15.61 -3.66
N ALA A 201 -2.26 15.75 -2.59
CA ALA A 201 -1.81 17.03 -2.07
C ALA A 201 -0.39 16.94 -1.47
N PRO A 202 0.33 18.06 -1.35
CA PRO A 202 1.56 18.13 -0.58
C PRO A 202 1.34 17.68 0.88
N PRO A 203 2.40 17.22 1.57
CA PRO A 203 2.32 16.81 2.97
C PRO A 203 2.21 18.02 3.91
N HIS A 204 1.07 18.71 3.87
CA HIS A 204 0.83 19.96 4.58
C HIS A 204 -0.04 19.72 5.82
N PHE A 205 0.54 19.89 7.01
CA PHE A 205 -0.13 19.70 8.31
C PHE A 205 -0.13 21.01 9.13
N PRO A 206 -0.93 22.02 8.76
CA PRO A 206 -0.89 23.34 9.41
C PRO A 206 -1.37 23.34 10.87
N LYS A 207 -2.06 22.28 11.29
CA LYS A 207 -2.54 22.06 12.66
C LYS A 207 -1.80 20.89 13.35
N GLY A 208 -0.74 20.39 12.73
CA GLY A 208 0.08 19.32 13.29
C GLY A 208 0.96 19.81 14.44
N GLY A 209 1.30 18.90 15.34
CA GLY A 209 2.19 19.11 16.49
C GLY A 209 2.77 17.79 16.95
#